data_AF-A0A417R9Z4-F1
#
_entry.id   AF-A0A417R9Z4-F1
#
_cell.length_a   1.000
_cell.length_b   1.000
_cell.length_c   1.000
_cell.angle_alpha   90.00
_cell.angle_beta   90.00
_cell.angle_gamma   90.00
#
_symmetry.space_group_name_H-M   'P 1'
#
loop_
_entity.id
_entity.type
_entity.pdbx_description
1 polymer ?
#
loop_
_entity_poly.entity_id
_entity_poly.type
_entity_poly.pdbx_seq_one_letter_code
_entity_poly.pdbx_strand_id
1 'polypeptide(L)' 'MNFGGLFQLKNSWAAFTRNHPKFPKFLQTAGAAITPDTIIEIKVTTPTGKKIETNLKVRQSDIELVKNLANSAK' A
#
# COMPACT_ATOMS: atom_id res chain seq x y z
N MET A 1 5.27 -1.47 -21.39
CA MET A 1 6.17 -0.99 -20.32
C MET A 1 7.60 -0.97 -20.85
N ASN A 2 8.33 0.14 -20.73
CA ASN A 2 9.71 0.25 -21.22
C ASN A 2 10.70 -0.38 -20.21
N PHE A 3 11.61 -1.23 -20.68
CA PHE A 3 12.62 -1.95 -19.89
C PHE A 3 13.46 -1.03 -18.97
N GLY A 4 13.82 0.17 -19.45
CA GLY A 4 14.58 1.14 -18.65
C GLY A 4 13.84 1.64 -17.41
N GLY A 5 12.52 1.82 -17.52
CA GLY A 5 11.67 2.25 -16.41
C GLY A 5 11.50 1.17 -15.33
N LEU A 6 11.46 -0.11 -15.75
CA LEU A 6 11.40 -1.24 -14.81
C LEU A 6 12.68 -1.38 -13.98
N PHE A 7 13.84 -1.14 -14.59
CA PHE A 7 15.13 -1.21 -13.90
C PHE A 7 15.27 -0.08 -12.85
N GLN A 8 14.90 1.15 -13.20
CA GLN A 8 14.90 2.27 -12.27
C GLN A 8 13.93 2.05 -11.10
N LEU A 9 12.73 1.52 -11.38
CA LEU A 9 11.75 1.20 -10.34
C LEU A 9 12.30 0.14 -9.36
N LYS A 10 12.94 -0.92 -9.86
CA LYS A 10 13.57 -1.95 -9.02
C LYS A 10 14.64 -1.35 -8.10
N ASN A 11 15.49 -0.46 -8.61
CA ASN A 11 16.54 0.18 -7.82
C ASN A 11 15.97 1.10 -6.73
N SER A 12 14.98 1.93 -7.09
CA SER A 12 14.29 2.81 -6.13
C SER A 12 13.56 2.01 -5.06
N TRP A 13 12.92 0.89 -5.43
CA TRP A 13 12.27 -0.02 -4.48
C TRP A 13 13.28 -0.68 -3.54
N ALA A 14 14.44 -1.11 -4.04
CA ALA A 14 15.50 -1.68 -3.20
C ALA A 14 16.02 -0.65 -2.16
N ALA A 15 16.23 0.60 -2.55
CA ALA A 15 16.62 1.66 -1.63
C ALA A 15 15.52 1.95 -0.57
N PHE A 16 14.27 2.02 -1.01
CA PHE A 16 13.12 2.26 -0.13
C PHE A 16 12.94 1.13 0.90
N THR A 17 12.97 -0.12 0.45
CA THR A 17 12.84 -1.30 1.34
C THR A 17 14.02 -1.42 2.32
N ARG A 18 15.23 -1.02 1.92
CA ARG A 18 16.39 -0.93 2.82
C ARG A 18 16.19 0.15 3.90
N ASN A 19 15.65 1.31 3.53
CA ASN A 19 15.37 2.39 4.49
C ASN A 19 14.18 2.07 5.41
N HIS A 20 13.25 1.23 4.95
CA HIS A 20 12.02 0.88 5.67
C HIS A 20 11.78 -0.63 5.73
N PRO A 21 12.65 -1.43 6.36
CA PRO A 21 12.62 -2.90 6.27
C PRO A 21 11.32 -3.53 6.83
N LYS A 22 10.66 -2.86 7.77
CA LYS A 22 9.39 -3.32 8.35
C LYS A 22 8.19 -3.09 7.42
N PHE A 23 8.27 -2.12 6.52
CA PHE A 23 7.13 -1.68 5.73
C PHE A 23 6.71 -2.69 4.64
N PRO A 24 7.62 -3.32 3.86
CA PRO A 24 7.23 -4.38 2.92
C PRO A 24 6.58 -5.57 3.61
N LYS A 25 7.14 -6.00 4.76
CA LYS A 25 6.57 -7.10 5.55
C LYS A 25 5.17 -6.74 6.08
N PHE A 26 5.00 -5.48 6.51
CA PHE A 26 3.70 -4.95 6.89
C PHE A 26 2.71 -5.01 5.73
N LEU A 27 3.06 -4.50 4.54
CA LEU A 27 2.17 -4.53 3.37
C LEU A 27 1.76 -5.95 2.98
N GLN A 28 2.70 -6.91 3.00
CA GLN A 28 2.40 -8.31 2.72
C GLN A 28 1.37 -8.88 3.70
N THR A 29 1.55 -8.61 4.99
CA THR A 29 0.67 -9.12 6.06
C THR A 29 -0.67 -8.41 6.06
N ALA A 30 -0.67 -7.08 5.98
CA ALA A 30 -1.86 -6.24 5.94
C ALA A 30 -2.71 -6.54 4.70
N GLY A 31 -2.09 -6.70 3.53
CA GLY A 31 -2.78 -7.05 2.29
C GLY A 31 -3.56 -8.36 2.39
N ALA A 32 -2.99 -9.37 3.05
CA ALA A 32 -3.67 -10.64 3.28
C ALA A 32 -4.75 -10.57 4.38
N ALA A 33 -4.66 -9.61 5.29
CA ALA A 33 -5.59 -9.45 6.41
C ALA A 33 -6.82 -8.56 6.08
N ILE A 34 -6.79 -7.80 4.98
CA ILE A 34 -7.90 -6.93 4.59
C ILE A 34 -9.12 -7.76 4.18
N THR A 35 -10.17 -7.63 4.98
CA THR A 35 -11.49 -8.27 4.80
C THR A 35 -12.61 -7.25 5.06
N PRO A 36 -13.88 -7.53 4.73
CA PRO A 36 -14.97 -6.62 5.08
C PRO A 36 -14.96 -6.26 6.56
N ASP A 37 -15.35 -5.03 6.89
CA ASP A 37 -15.30 -4.46 8.24
C ASP A 37 -13.89 -4.22 8.82
N THR A 38 -12.82 -4.55 8.09
CA THR A 38 -11.46 -4.14 8.47
C THR A 38 -11.37 -2.61 8.55
N ILE A 39 -10.82 -2.09 9.65
CA ILE A 39 -10.56 -0.66 9.82
C ILE A 39 -9.08 -0.40 9.49
N ILE A 40 -8.84 0.47 8.52
CA ILE A 40 -7.52 0.95 8.14
C ILE A 40 -7.38 2.37 8.69
N GLU A 41 -6.42 2.59 9.59
CA GLU A 41 -6.02 3.92 10.05
C GLU A 41 -4.73 4.34 9.35
N ILE A 42 -4.72 5.54 8.77
CA ILE A 42 -3.54 6.14 8.17
C ILE A 42 -3.19 7.39 8.96
N LYS A 43 -1.95 7.44 9.44
CA LYS A 43 -1.40 8.54 10.22
C LYS A 43 -0.15 9.08 9.55
N VAL A 44 -0.17 10.35 9.21
CA VAL A 44 0.98 11.07 8.67
C VAL A 44 1.41 12.10 9.70
N THR A 45 2.67 12.05 10.09
CA THR A 45 3.29 13.08 10.94
C THR A 45 4.31 13.83 10.10
N THR A 46 4.13 15.14 9.94
CA THR A 46 5.07 15.99 9.20
C THR A 46 6.35 16.21 10.03
N PRO A 47 7.47 16.64 9.42
CA PRO A 47 8.66 17.03 10.16
C PRO A 47 8.42 18.17 11.16
N THR A 48 7.41 19.00 10.93
CA THR A 48 6.98 20.09 11.83
C THR A 48 6.10 19.60 13.00
N GLY A 49 5.81 18.30 13.08
CA GLY A 49 4.99 17.69 14.14
C GLY A 49 3.48 17.73 13.89
N LYS A 50 3.01 18.27 12.75
CA LYS A 50 1.59 18.24 12.38
C LYS A 50 1.16 16.80 12.09
N LYS A 51 0.08 16.36 12.73
CA LYS A 51 -0.52 15.04 12.51
C LYS A 51 -1.74 15.16 11.61
N ILE A 52 -1.82 14.28 10.62
CA ILE A 52 -2.97 14.14 9.72
C ILE A 52 -3.38 12.67 9.81
N GLU A 53 -4.61 12.43 10.25
CA GLU A 53 -5.13 11.10 10.56
C GLU A 53 -6.45 10.88 9.82
N THR A 54 -6.65 9.68 9.30
CA THR A 54 -7.92 9.25 8.70
C THR A 54 -8.14 7.76 8.94
N ASN A 55 -9.40 7.36 9.00
CA ASN A 55 -9.80 5.97 9.13
C ASN A 55 -10.76 5.58 8.00
N LEU A 56 -10.59 4.38 7.48
CA LEU A 56 -11.44 3.78 6.46
C LEU A 56 -11.94 2.42 6.98
N LYS A 57 -13.26 2.23 7.00
CA LYS A 57 -13.84 0.89 7.15
C LYS A 57 -14.05 0.28 5.78
N VAL A 58 -13.38 -0.84 5.52
CA VAL A 58 -13.44 -1.56 4.24
C VAL A 58 -14.82 -2.19 4.05
N ARG A 59 -15.47 -1.88 2.93
CA ARG A 59 -16.73 -2.52 2.53
C ARG A 59 -16.47 -3.66 1.57
N GLN A 60 -17.43 -4.57 1.49
CA GLN A 60 -17.41 -5.66 0.51
C GLN A 60 -17.25 -5.15 -0.93
N SER A 61 -17.96 -4.07 -1.28
CA SER A 61 -17.88 -3.41 -2.60
C SER A 61 -16.47 -2.94 -2.96
N ASP A 62 -15.69 -2.49 -1.97
CA ASP A 62 -14.34 -1.97 -2.18
C ASP A 62 -13.36 -3.11 -2.52
N ILE A 63 -13.53 -4.26 -1.86
CA ILE A 63 -12.75 -5.47 -2.14
C ILE A 63 -13.06 -6.00 -3.54
N GLU A 64 -14.34 -5.99 -3.93
CA GLU A 64 -14.77 -6.41 -5.26
C GLU A 64 -14.21 -5.48 -6.34
N LEU A 65 -14.23 -4.16 -6.12
CA LEU A 65 -13.63 -3.20 -7.02
C LEU A 65 -12.13 -3.47 -7.24
N VAL A 66 -11.36 -3.69 -6.16
CA VAL A 66 -9.92 -3.97 -6.24
C VAL A 66 -9.64 -5.28 -6.98
N LYS A 67 -10.42 -6.34 -6.70
CA LYS A 67 -10.31 -7.62 -7.43
C LYS A 67 -10.59 -7.45 -8.91
N ASN A 68 -11.62 -6.69 -9.27
CA ASN A 68 -11.98 -6.43 -10.67
C ASN A 68 -10.86 -5.67 -11.39
N LEU A 69 -10.33 -4.61 -10.79
CA LEU A 69 -9.20 -3.85 -11.35
C LEU A 69 -7.95 -4.71 -11.53
N ALA A 70 -7.62 -5.55 -10.54
CA ALA A 70 -6.47 -6.46 -10.62
C ALA A 70 -6.62 -7.51 -11.72
N ASN A 71 -7.86 -7.99 -11.96
CA ASN A 71 -8.15 -8.92 -13.03
C ASN A 71 -8.16 -8.25 -14.42
N SER A 72 -8.59 -6.99 -14.52
CA SER A 72 -8.56 -6.21 -15.77
C SER A 72 -7.16 -5.75 -16.18
N ALA A 73 -6.20 -5.76 -15.26
CA ALA A 73 -4.80 -5.44 -15.52
C ALA A 73 -3.95 -6.66 -15.92
N LYS A 74 -4.54 -7.87 -15.93
CA LYS A 74 -3.94 -9.08 -16.51
C LYS A 74 -4.20 -9.14 -18.01
#